data_AF-A0A7K6S9Y9-F1
#
_entry.id   AF-A0A7K6S9Y9-F1
#
_cell.length_a   1.000
_cell.length_b   1.000
_cell.length_c   1.000
_cell.angle_alpha   90.00
_cell.angle_beta   90.00
_cell.angle_gamma   90.00
#
_symmetry.space_group_name_H-M   'P 1'
#
loop_
_entity.id
_entity.type
_entity.pdbx_description
1 polymer ?
#
loop_
_entity_poly.entity_id
_entity_poly.type
_entity_poly.pdbx_seq_one_letter_code
_entity_poly.pdbx_strand_id
1 'polypeptide(L)'
;QAVPAGSHVRLNLQTGDREAKLPDSENGKGDTREERRKRLGKVDVDSNSFTSQELKKALAKMKESEKAERKVSSLLLSKVRKKFRPIDQLKEEFEKLNVKMETDYEIMVKLISKFNSSASTLDEKVAALYDLEYYVHQV
;
A
#
# COMPACT_ATOMS: atom_id res chain seq x y z
N GLN A 1 -6.84 -2.33 -9.11
CA GLN A 1 -6.91 -1.82 -10.50
C GLN A 1 -8.38 -1.62 -10.82
N ALA A 2 -8.78 -0.50 -11.42
CA ALA A 2 -10.18 -0.27 -11.77
C ALA A 2 -10.59 -1.19 -12.92
N VAL A 3 -11.73 -1.87 -12.79
CA VAL A 3 -12.29 -2.74 -13.83
C VAL A 3 -13.06 -1.87 -14.84
N PRO A 4 -12.87 -2.04 -16.16
CA PRO A 4 -13.64 -1.32 -17.18
C PRO A 4 -15.14 -1.58 -17.04
N ALA A 5 -15.95 -0.54 -17.24
CA ALA A 5 -17.41 -0.68 -17.22
C ALA A 5 -17.88 -1.70 -18.27
N GLY A 6 -18.77 -2.62 -17.88
CA GLY A 6 -19.28 -3.69 -18.75
C GLY A 6 -18.38 -4.94 -18.82
N SER A 7 -17.21 -4.95 -18.17
CA SER A 7 -16.39 -6.16 -18.04
C SER A 7 -17.00 -7.11 -17.01
N HIS A 8 -17.17 -8.38 -17.39
CA HIS A 8 -17.69 -9.41 -16.49
C HIS A 8 -16.60 -9.82 -15.49
N VAL A 9 -16.87 -9.67 -14.20
CA VAL A 9 -15.95 -10.05 -13.13
C VAL A 9 -16.38 -11.40 -12.56
N ARG A 10 -15.42 -12.31 -12.40
CA ARG A 10 -15.61 -13.58 -11.70
C ARG A 10 -14.60 -13.69 -10.56
N LEU A 11 -14.99 -14.35 -9.48
CA LEU A 11 -14.10 -14.72 -8.39
C LEU A 11 -13.69 -16.19 -8.53
N ASN A 12 -12.40 -16.47 -8.51
CA ASN A 12 -11.89 -17.83 -8.41
C ASN A 12 -11.82 -18.25 -6.92
N LEU A 13 -12.71 -19.14 -6.48
CA LEU A 13 -12.76 -19.59 -5.09
C LEU A 13 -11.60 -20.51 -4.68
N GLN A 14 -10.78 -20.98 -5.62
CA GLN A 14 -9.59 -21.80 -5.33
C GLN A 14 -8.33 -20.96 -5.14
N THR A 15 -8.23 -19.81 -5.83
CA THR A 15 -7.05 -18.93 -5.74
C THR A 15 -7.34 -17.63 -4.98
N GLY A 16 -8.61 -17.23 -4.88
CA GLY A 16 -9.05 -15.95 -4.31
C GLY A 16 -8.96 -14.78 -5.29
N ASP A 17 -8.55 -15.01 -6.54
CA ASP A 17 -8.32 -13.95 -7.50
C ASP A 17 -9.64 -13.46 -8.14
N ARG A 18 -9.77 -12.13 -8.26
CA ARG A 18 -10.83 -11.49 -9.05
C ARG A 18 -10.34 -11.33 -10.49
N GLU A 19 -11.01 -11.99 -11.42
CA GLU A 19 -10.69 -11.98 -12.84
C GLU A 19 -11.74 -11.21 -13.62
N ALA A 20 -11.32 -10.24 -14.42
CA ALA A 20 -12.19 -9.48 -15.29
C ALA A 20 -12.02 -9.95 -16.74
N LYS A 21 -13.12 -10.32 -17.41
CA LYS A 21 -13.07 -10.65 -18.84
C LYS A 21 -12.81 -9.38 -19.63
N LEU A 22 -11.61 -9.26 -20.18
CA LEU A 22 -11.27 -8.17 -21.09
C LEU A 22 -12.04 -8.38 -22.41
N PRO A 23 -12.64 -7.33 -22.99
CA PRO A 23 -13.16 -7.41 -24.35
C PRO A 23 -11.99 -7.66 -25.30
N ASP A 24 -12.17 -8.56 -26.27
CA ASP A 24 -11.15 -8.85 -27.28
C ASP A 24 -10.75 -7.56 -28.00
N SER A 25 -9.46 -7.25 -27.96
CA SER A 25 -8.88 -6.11 -28.67
C SER A 25 -8.79 -6.42 -30.17
N GLU A 26 -9.93 -6.50 -30.84
CA GLU A 26 -9.99 -6.47 -32.31
C GLU A 26 -9.73 -5.06 -32.88
N ASN A 27 -9.45 -4.06 -32.03
CA ASN A 27 -9.08 -2.72 -32.48
C ASN A 27 -7.85 -2.21 -31.72
N GLY A 28 -6.67 -2.49 -32.29
CA GLY A 28 -5.41 -1.96 -31.83
C GLY A 28 -5.36 -0.44 -31.87
N LYS A 29 -4.67 0.15 -30.89
CA LYS A 29 -3.95 1.44 -30.95
C LYS A 29 -3.17 1.62 -29.65
N GLY A 30 -1.88 1.31 -29.70
CA GLY A 30 -0.91 1.76 -28.72
C GLY A 30 -0.41 3.14 -29.14
N ASP A 31 -0.72 4.16 -28.34
CA ASP A 31 -0.21 5.54 -28.43
C ASP A 31 -0.05 5.98 -26.97
N THR A 32 1.01 6.61 -26.46
CA THR A 32 2.21 7.25 -27.01
C THR A 32 3.12 7.45 -25.79
N ARG A 33 4.32 6.86 -25.74
CA ARG A 33 5.29 7.02 -24.62
C ARG A 33 6.46 7.95 -24.94
N GLU A 34 6.36 8.80 -25.97
CA GLU A 34 7.55 9.46 -26.53
C GLU A 34 7.71 10.97 -26.23
N GLU A 35 6.76 11.64 -25.59
CA GLU A 35 6.83 13.11 -25.45
C GLU A 35 7.41 13.67 -24.15
N ARG A 36 7.78 12.85 -23.16
CA ARG A 36 8.27 13.34 -21.85
C ARG A 36 9.78 13.57 -21.70
N ARG A 37 10.58 13.48 -22.76
CA ARG A 37 12.06 13.56 -22.67
C ARG A 37 12.71 14.89 -23.08
N LYS A 38 11.97 15.99 -23.27
CA LYS A 38 12.53 17.26 -23.79
C LYS A 38 12.58 18.45 -22.82
N ARG A 39 12.59 18.26 -21.50
CA ARG A 39 12.73 19.41 -20.56
C ARG A 39 13.58 19.09 -19.34
N LEU A 40 14.88 18.88 -19.55
CA LEU A 40 15.88 19.15 -18.51
C LEU A 40 16.83 20.21 -19.07
N GLY A 41 16.60 21.44 -18.63
CA GLY A 41 17.40 22.60 -18.99
C GLY A 41 18.85 22.40 -18.59
N LYS A 42 19.74 22.85 -19.46
CA LYS A 42 21.18 22.92 -19.21
C LYS A 42 21.40 23.72 -17.92
N VAL A 43 22.00 23.09 -16.91
CA VAL A 43 22.50 23.80 -15.74
C VAL A 43 23.77 24.51 -16.19
N ASP A 44 23.68 25.82 -16.26
CA ASP A 44 24.82 26.70 -16.48
C ASP A 44 25.72 26.61 -15.25
N VAL A 45 26.91 26.03 -15.40
CA VAL A 45 27.91 25.92 -14.34
C VAL A 45 29.04 26.85 -14.76
N ASP A 46 28.89 28.14 -14.41
CA ASP A 46 29.98 29.10 -14.50
C ASP A 46 31.13 28.63 -13.60
N SER A 47 32.21 28.21 -14.25
CA SER A 47 33.27 27.42 -13.63
C SER A 47 34.43 28.24 -13.08
N ASN A 48 34.23 29.49 -12.66
CA ASN A 48 35.26 30.27 -11.95
C ASN A 48 34.70 31.58 -11.35
N SER A 49 34.70 31.69 -10.02
CA SER A 49 35.25 32.84 -9.25
C SER A 49 34.75 32.92 -7.80
N PHE A 50 34.82 31.83 -7.03
CA PHE A 50 34.64 31.94 -5.57
C PHE A 50 35.99 32.18 -4.89
N THR A 51 36.10 33.26 -4.13
CA THR A 51 37.29 33.49 -3.29
C THR A 51 37.34 32.49 -2.13
N SER A 52 38.52 32.17 -1.63
CA SER A 52 38.69 31.23 -0.50
C SER A 52 37.92 31.66 0.76
N GLN A 53 37.74 32.97 0.95
CA GLN A 53 36.93 33.54 2.03
C GLN A 53 35.43 33.33 1.81
N GLU A 54 34.93 33.47 0.58
CA GLU A 54 33.53 33.17 0.23
C GLU A 54 33.21 31.70 0.41
N LEU A 55 34.10 30.80 -0.03
CA LEU A 55 33.95 29.36 0.19
C LEU A 55 33.91 29.01 1.68
N LYS A 56 34.78 29.61 2.49
CA LYS A 56 34.79 29.41 3.94
C LYS A 56 33.50 29.90 4.59
N LYS A 57 32.97 31.04 4.15
CA LYS A 57 31.70 31.60 4.64
C LYS A 57 30.50 30.76 4.20
N ALA A 58 30.50 30.23 2.97
CA ALA A 58 29.49 29.32 2.47
C ALA A 58 29.49 28.00 3.25
N LEU A 59 30.67 27.40 3.48
CA LEU A 59 30.81 26.18 4.28
C LEU A 59 30.38 26.38 5.74
N ALA A 60 30.68 27.54 6.33
CA ALA A 60 30.20 27.86 7.68
C ALA A 60 28.66 27.92 7.75
N LYS A 61 28.02 28.56 6.76
CA LYS A 61 26.55 28.62 6.66
C LYS A 61 25.91 27.24 6.47
N MET A 62 26.51 26.37 5.65
CA MET A 62 26.03 24.99 5.46
C MET A 62 26.15 24.15 6.74
N LYS A 63 27.24 24.32 7.49
CA LYS A 63 27.44 23.61 8.77
C LYS A 63 26.49 24.10 9.87
N GLU A 64 26.14 25.38 9.84
CA GLU A 64 25.14 25.96 10.74
C GLU A 64 23.72 25.52 10.39
N SER A 65 23.37 25.49 9.09
CA SER A 65 22.07 24.98 8.64
C SER A 65 21.91 23.50 8.96
N GLU A 66 22.94 22.66 8.77
CA GLU A 66 22.90 21.23 9.12
C GLU A 66 22.72 21.01 10.63
N LYS A 67 23.35 21.83 11.48
CA LYS A 67 23.14 21.81 12.94
C LYS A 67 21.73 22.27 13.32
N ALA A 68 21.19 23.28 12.64
CA ALA A 68 19.83 23.76 12.86
C ALA A 68 18.80 22.70 12.44
N GLU A 69 18.99 22.07 11.28
CA GLU A 69 18.15 20.98 10.78
C GLU A 69 18.17 19.78 11.72
N ARG A 70 19.34 19.34 12.19
CA ARG A 70 19.43 18.26 13.20
C ARG A 70 18.67 18.59 14.49
N LYS A 71 18.75 19.84 14.97
CA LYS A 71 17.97 20.30 16.13
C LYS A 71 16.47 20.29 15.85
N VAL A 72 16.03 20.81 14.69
CA VAL A 72 14.62 20.78 14.28
C VAL A 72 14.12 19.35 14.17
N SER A 73 14.85 18.46 13.50
CA SER A 73 14.51 17.03 13.41
C SER A 73 14.41 16.36 14.77
N SER A 74 15.32 16.66 15.71
CA SER A 74 15.26 16.13 17.08
C SER A 74 14.03 16.66 17.87
N LEU A 75 13.67 17.92 17.67
CA LEU A 75 12.48 18.53 18.28
C LEU A 75 11.20 17.98 17.67
N LEU A 76 11.19 17.71 16.36
CA LEU A 76 10.08 17.04 15.69
C LEU A 76 9.94 15.59 16.17
N LEU A 77 11.03 14.84 16.28
CA LEU A 77 11.05 13.48 16.84
C LEU A 77 10.51 13.45 18.28
N SER A 78 10.93 14.39 19.13
CA SER A 78 10.41 14.46 20.51
C SER A 78 8.94 14.87 20.57
N LYS A 79 8.48 15.79 19.69
CA LYS A 79 7.06 16.12 19.55
C LYS A 79 6.23 14.92 19.07
N VAL A 80 6.75 14.15 18.11
CA VAL A 80 6.11 12.92 17.61
C VAL A 80 6.05 11.88 18.73
N ARG A 81 7.15 11.65 19.46
CA ARG A 81 7.20 10.67 20.56
C ARG A 81 6.30 11.02 21.74
N LYS A 82 5.96 12.30 21.95
CA LYS A 82 4.96 12.74 22.92
C LYS A 82 3.51 12.52 22.46
N LYS A 83 3.27 12.47 21.14
CA LYS A 83 1.93 12.30 20.56
C LYS A 83 1.52 10.83 20.42
N PHE A 84 2.49 9.92 20.33
CA PHE A 84 2.24 8.50 20.08
C PHE A 84 2.71 7.63 21.23
N ARG A 85 1.98 6.54 21.48
CA ARG A 85 2.40 5.46 22.39
C ARG A 85 3.69 4.80 21.89
N PRO A 86 4.55 4.30 22.78
CA PRO A 86 5.76 3.58 22.38
C PRO A 86 5.39 2.33 21.59
N ILE A 87 6.16 2.05 20.53
CA ILE A 87 5.87 0.97 19.59
C ILE A 87 5.83 -0.41 20.25
N ASP A 88 6.62 -0.63 21.31
CA ASP A 88 6.69 -1.91 22.02
C ASP A 88 5.40 -2.20 22.78
N GLN A 89 4.80 -1.18 23.42
CA GLN A 89 3.47 -1.33 24.05
C GLN A 89 2.39 -1.59 23.01
N LEU A 90 2.47 -0.91 21.86
CA LEU A 90 1.50 -1.10 20.79
C LEU A 90 1.56 -2.52 20.20
N LYS A 91 2.76 -3.08 20.06
CA LYS A 91 2.96 -4.48 19.63
C LYS A 91 2.42 -5.46 20.65
N GLU A 92 2.71 -5.27 21.93
CA GLU A 92 2.21 -6.14 23.00
C GLU A 92 0.68 -6.07 23.11
N GLU A 93 0.08 -4.88 23.03
CA GLU A 93 -1.37 -4.71 22.96
C GLU A 93 -1.97 -5.39 21.73
N PHE A 94 -1.32 -5.27 20.57
CA PHE A 94 -1.79 -5.88 19.32
C PHE A 94 -1.71 -7.42 19.36
N GLU A 95 -0.63 -7.97 19.91
CA GLU A 95 -0.49 -9.41 20.15
C GLU A 95 -1.56 -9.91 21.14
N LYS A 96 -1.81 -9.18 22.23
CA LYS A 96 -2.89 -9.50 23.20
C LYS A 96 -4.28 -9.42 22.58
N LEU A 97 -4.49 -8.51 21.64
CA LEU A 97 -5.79 -8.32 20.99
C LEU A 97 -6.15 -9.48 20.05
N ASN A 98 -5.18 -10.35 19.69
CA ASN A 98 -5.35 -11.54 18.85
C ASN A 98 -6.32 -11.31 17.68
N VAL A 99 -6.22 -10.13 17.05
CA VAL A 99 -7.06 -9.77 15.90
C VAL A 99 -6.53 -10.58 14.74
N LYS A 100 -7.07 -11.77 14.56
CA LYS A 100 -6.96 -12.49 13.30
C LYS A 100 -7.79 -11.68 12.30
N MET A 101 -7.14 -10.73 11.64
CA MET A 101 -7.71 -10.06 10.47
C MET A 101 -7.75 -11.12 9.37
N GLU A 102 -8.82 -11.88 9.36
CA GLU A 102 -9.06 -12.87 8.33
C GLU A 102 -9.53 -12.14 7.08
N THR A 103 -8.92 -12.46 5.95
CA THR A 103 -9.39 -11.94 4.68
C THR A 103 -10.72 -12.60 4.33
N ASP A 104 -11.57 -11.93 3.54
CA ASP A 104 -12.84 -12.52 3.09
C ASP A 104 -12.63 -13.88 2.42
N TYR A 105 -11.51 -14.04 1.69
CA TYR A 105 -11.11 -15.31 1.10
C TYR A 105 -10.85 -16.40 2.15
N GLU A 106 -10.10 -16.11 3.20
CA GLU A 106 -9.85 -17.05 4.29
C GLU A 106 -11.13 -17.47 4.99
N ILE A 107 -12.08 -16.54 5.17
CA ILE A 107 -13.40 -16.83 5.73
C ILE A 107 -14.17 -17.77 4.80
N MET A 108 -14.21 -17.50 3.49
CA MET A 108 -14.85 -18.37 2.51
C MET A 108 -14.26 -19.79 2.50
N VAL A 109 -12.93 -19.93 2.55
CA VAL A 109 -12.25 -21.24 2.60
C VAL A 109 -12.66 -22.02 3.85
N LYS A 110 -12.80 -21.35 4.99
CA LYS A 110 -13.28 -21.99 6.23
C LYS A 110 -14.74 -22.41 6.15
N LEU A 111 -15.60 -21.59 5.55
CA LEU A 111 -17.01 -21.93 5.33
C LEU A 111 -17.13 -23.17 4.42
N ILE A 112 -16.36 -23.23 3.33
CA ILE A 112 -16.29 -24.40 2.45
C ILE A 112 -15.78 -25.63 3.22
N SER A 113 -14.75 -25.47 4.05
CA SER A 113 -14.19 -26.55 4.86
C SER A 113 -15.19 -27.06 5.89
N LYS A 114 -15.94 -26.16 6.54
CA LYS A 114 -17.01 -26.49 7.48
C LYS A 114 -18.16 -27.23 6.79
N PHE A 115 -18.54 -26.78 5.61
CA PHE A 115 -19.56 -27.45 4.79
C PHE A 115 -19.14 -28.88 4.40
N ASN A 116 -17.89 -29.06 3.97
CA ASN A 116 -17.34 -30.35 3.57
C ASN A 116 -17.01 -31.28 4.74
N SER A 117 -16.95 -30.76 5.97
CA SER A 117 -16.66 -31.55 7.15
C SER A 117 -17.79 -32.52 7.46
N SER A 118 -17.45 -33.81 7.62
CA SER A 118 -18.42 -34.84 8.02
C SER A 118 -18.89 -34.68 9.47
N ALA A 119 -18.17 -33.88 10.28
CA ALA A 119 -18.50 -33.59 11.67
C ALA A 119 -19.55 -32.48 11.84
N SER A 120 -19.83 -31.68 10.80
CA SER A 120 -20.82 -30.59 10.90
C SER A 120 -22.24 -31.08 10.71
N THR A 121 -23.14 -30.54 11.51
CA THR A 121 -24.58 -30.81 11.45
C THR A 121 -25.20 -30.22 10.17
N LEU A 122 -26.38 -30.70 9.78
CA LEU A 122 -27.07 -30.18 8.58
C LEU A 122 -27.35 -28.67 8.68
N ASP A 123 -27.76 -28.21 9.85
CA ASP A 123 -28.05 -26.80 10.11
C ASP A 123 -26.80 -25.92 10.00
N GLU A 124 -25.67 -26.40 10.54
CA GLU A 124 -24.38 -25.71 10.38
C GLU A 124 -23.92 -25.63 8.93
N LYS A 125 -24.21 -26.66 8.12
CA LYS A 125 -23.89 -26.67 6.69
C LYS A 125 -24.76 -25.68 5.93
N VAL A 126 -26.04 -25.62 6.26
CA VAL A 126 -26.97 -24.65 5.66
C VAL A 126 -26.58 -23.22 6.03
N ALA A 127 -26.27 -22.96 7.29
CA ALA A 127 -25.77 -21.65 7.74
C ALA A 127 -24.46 -21.28 7.02
N ALA A 128 -23.50 -22.22 6.92
CA ALA A 128 -22.24 -21.98 6.23
C ALA A 128 -22.43 -21.65 4.74
N LEU A 129 -23.43 -22.23 4.08
CA LEU A 129 -23.77 -21.90 2.69
C LEU A 129 -24.35 -20.49 2.55
N TYR A 130 -25.26 -20.08 3.43
CA TYR A 130 -25.81 -18.72 3.41
C TYR A 130 -24.75 -17.66 3.64
N ASP A 131 -23.84 -17.90 4.60
CA ASP A 131 -22.71 -17.01 4.84
C ASP A 131 -21.78 -16.97 3.61
N LEU A 132 -21.51 -18.13 3.00
CA LEU A 132 -20.65 -18.20 1.81
C LEU A 132 -21.27 -17.45 0.63
N GLU A 133 -22.58 -17.57 0.40
CA GLU A 133 -23.31 -16.81 -0.62
C GLU A 133 -23.15 -15.30 -0.39
N TYR A 134 -23.31 -14.85 0.85
CA TYR A 134 -23.13 -13.45 1.22
C TYR A 134 -21.71 -12.95 0.92
N TYR A 135 -20.69 -13.74 1.24
CA TYR A 135 -19.30 -13.36 0.95
C TYR A 135 -19.00 -13.32 -0.54
N VAL A 136 -19.54 -14.24 -1.35
CA VAL A 136 -19.35 -14.24 -2.81
C VAL A 136 -20.10 -13.09 -3.48
N HIS A 137 -21.26 -12.70 -2.96
CA HIS A 137 -22.07 -11.63 -3.54
C HIS A 137 -21.47 -10.21 -3.36
N GLN A 138 -20.63 -10.02 -2.34
CA GLN A 138 -19.96 -8.73 -2.08
C GLN A 138 -18.82 -8.41 -3.05
N VAL A 139 -18.44 -9.37 -3.91
CA VAL A 139 -17.20 -9.39 -4.69
C VAL A 139 -17.44 -8.94 -6.11
#